data_AF-A0A9E2PBJ2-F1
#
_entry.id   AF-A0A9E2PBJ2-F1
#
_cell.length_a   1.000
_cell.length_b   1.000
_cell.length_c   1.000
_cell.angle_alpha   90.00
_cell.angle_beta   90.00
_cell.angle_gamma   90.00
#
_symmetry.space_group_name_H-M   'P 1'
#
loop_
_entity.id
_entity.type
_entity.pdbx_description
1 polymer ?
#
loop_
_entity_poly.entity_id
_entity_poly.type
_entity_poly.pdbx_seq_one_letter_code
_entity_poly.pdbx_strand_id
1 'polypeptide(L)' 'MLSKFLLLLGVSGVGKSTLIRELKRLDERFIYISPYMTRPLREGESDKIEVSNEEMDLMISKG' A
#
# COMPACT_ATOMS: atom_id res chain seq x y z
N MET A 1 11.13 -19.87 4.47
CA MET A 1 12.02 -18.92 3.78
C MET A 1 11.67 -17.54 4.27
N LEU A 2 12.63 -16.74 4.73
CA LEU A 2 12.34 -15.40 5.27
C LEU A 2 12.14 -14.41 4.11
N SER A 3 10.98 -13.76 4.02
CA SER A 3 10.72 -12.72 3.03
C SER A 3 11.45 -11.43 3.43
N LYS A 4 11.99 -10.71 2.44
CA LYS A 4 12.63 -9.41 2.66
C LYS A 4 11.61 -8.29 2.44
N PHE A 5 11.71 -7.23 3.22
CA PHE A 5 10.98 -5.99 2.98
C PHE A 5 11.72 -5.16 1.92
N LEU A 6 11.01 -4.81 0.84
CA LEU A 6 11.51 -3.93 -0.21
C LEU A 6 10.83 -2.56 -0.10
N LEU A 7 11.61 -1.52 0.12
CA LEU A 7 11.14 -0.14 0.20
C LEU A 7 11.56 0.64 -1.05
N LEU A 8 10.58 1.23 -1.74
CA LEU A 8 10.81 2.09 -2.90
C LEU A 8 10.61 3.56 -2.50
N LEU A 9 11.68 4.35 -2.59
CA LEU A 9 11.69 5.76 -2.19
C LEU A 9 11.70 6.70 -3.41
N GLY A 10 11.16 7.90 -3.22
CA GLY A 10 11.13 8.96 -4.24
C GLY A 10 9.92 9.88 -4.08
N VAL A 11 9.99 11.08 -4.64
CA VAL A 11 8.89 12.08 -4.56
C VAL A 11 7.60 11.59 -5.23
N SER A 12 6.48 12.23 -4.93
CA SER A 12 5.19 11.88 -5.58
C SER A 12 5.28 12.07 -7.10
N GLY A 13 4.54 11.27 -7.87
CA GLY A 13 4.49 11.37 -9.33
C GLY A 13 5.61 10.67 -10.12
N VAL A 14 6.70 10.20 -9.49
CA VAL A 14 7.82 9.54 -10.21
C VAL A 14 7.52 8.11 -10.71
N GLY A 15 6.28 7.62 -10.58
CA GLY A 15 5.88 6.30 -11.08
C GLY A 15 6.10 5.12 -10.14
N LYS A 16 6.33 5.35 -8.83
CA LYS A 16 6.52 4.27 -7.83
C LYS A 16 5.40 3.23 -7.84
N SER A 17 4.13 3.65 -7.90
CA SER A 17 2.98 2.74 -7.94
C SER A 17 2.95 1.89 -9.22
N THR A 18 3.39 2.45 -10.35
CA THR A 18 3.54 1.72 -11.60
C THR A 18 4.61 0.63 -11.45
N LEU A 19 5.76 0.96 -10.87
CA LEU A 19 6.83 -0.02 -10.63
C LEU A 19 6.36 -1.17 -9.73
N ILE A 20 5.63 -0.87 -8.65
CA ILE A 20 5.07 -1.89 -7.75
C ILE A 20 4.12 -2.81 -8.51
N ARG A 21 3.20 -2.25 -9.31
CA ARG A 21 2.24 -3.05 -10.09
C ARG A 21 2.95 -3.96 -11.09
N GLU A 22 3.97 -3.47 -11.78
CA GLU A 22 4.74 -4.29 -12.74
C GLU A 22 5.54 -5.39 -12.03
N LEU A 23 6.14 -5.13 -10.86
CA LEU A 23 6.84 -6.15 -10.08
C LEU A 23 5.89 -7.30 -9.70
N LYS A 24 4.69 -6.99 -9.21
CA LYS A 24 3.65 -7.99 -8.89
C LYS A 24 3.21 -8.78 -10.12
N ARG A 25 3.11 -8.11 -11.28
CA ARG A 25 2.68 -8.74 -12.54
C ARG A 25 3.73 -9.70 -13.09
N LEU A 26 5.02 -9.37 -12.91
CA LEU A 26 6.14 -10.15 -13.42
C LEU A 26 6.50 -11.32 -12.51
N ASP A 27 6.29 -11.20 -11.20
CA ASP A 27 6.68 -12.20 -10.22
C ASP A 27 5.77 -12.18 -8.99
N GLU A 28 5.05 -13.29 -8.77
CA GLU A 28 4.07 -13.46 -7.69
C GLU A 28 4.69 -13.41 -6.27
N ARG A 29 6.01 -13.53 -6.16
CA ARG A 29 6.71 -13.36 -4.87
C ARG A 29 6.62 -11.93 -4.34
N PHE A 30 6.35 -10.95 -5.21
CA PHE A 30 6.10 -9.58 -4.78
C PHE A 30 4.68 -9.42 -4.29
N ILE A 31 4.54 -9.29 -2.98
CA ILE A 31 3.27 -8.98 -2.31
C ILE A 31 3.25 -7.49 -1.99
N TYR A 32 2.16 -6.80 -2.36
CA TYR A 32 1.96 -5.41 -1.98
C TYR A 32 1.31 -5.32 -0.61
N ILE A 33 1.86 -4.46 0.25
CA ILE A 33 1.29 -4.14 1.55
C ILE A 33 0.29 -3.01 1.34
N SER A 34 -1.00 -3.33 1.44
CA SER A 34 -2.08 -2.36 1.26
C SER A 34 -2.04 -1.31 2.37
N PRO A 35 -1.95 -0.02 2.04
CA PRO A 35 -2.04 1.04 3.03
C PRO A 35 -3.50 1.26 3.46
N TYR A 36 -3.67 1.64 4.72
CA TYR A 36 -4.95 2.05 5.29
C TYR A 36 -5.10 3.57 5.19
N MET A 37 -6.31 4.06 4.92
CA MET A 37 -6.58 5.49 4.83
C MET A 37 -8.01 5.85 5.24
N THR A 38 -8.17 7.08 5.74
CA THR A 38 -9.47 7.61 6.17
C THR A 38 -10.21 8.39 5.08
N ARG A 39 -9.54 8.67 3.96
CA ARG A 39 -10.20 9.24 2.78
C ARG A 39 -10.92 8.13 2.00
N PRO A 40 -12.00 8.47 1.26
CA PRO A 40 -12.63 7.54 0.34
C PRO A 40 -11.69 7.01 -0.73
N LEU A 41 -11.91 5.76 -1.14
CA LEU A 41 -11.26 5.19 -2.33
C LEU A 41 -11.72 5.93 -3.60
N ARG A 42 -10.78 6.20 -4.50
CA ARG A 42 -11.09 6.75 -5.83
C ARG A 42 -11.52 5.60 -6.76
N GLU A 43 -12.22 5.95 -7.83
CA GLU A 43 -12.56 4.98 -8.88
C GLU A 43 -11.28 4.27 -9.39
N GLY A 44 -11.31 2.93 -9.38
CA GLY A 44 -10.19 2.08 -9.78
C GLY A 44 -9.12 1.82 -8.70
N GLU A 45 -9.19 2.45 -7.53
CA GLU A 45 -8.33 2.06 -6.40
C GLU A 45 -8.83 0.75 -5.77
N SER A 46 -8.04 -0.31 -5.89
CA SER A 46 -8.34 -1.66 -5.36
C SER A 46 -7.24 -2.21 -4.44
N ASP A 47 -6.14 -1.48 -4.31
CA ASP A 47 -4.92 -1.85 -3.60
C ASP A 47 -4.82 -1.21 -2.21
N LYS A 48 -5.91 -0.58 -1.73
CA LYS A 48 -5.97 0.26 -0.53
C LYS A 48 -7.18 -0.13 0.31
N ILE A 49 -7.09 0.10 1.61
CA ILE A 49 -8.17 -0.17 2.54
C ILE A 49 -8.66 1.16 3.12
N GLU A 50 -9.94 1.46 2.90
CA GLU A 50 -10.62 2.58 3.54
C GLU A 50 -11.08 2.16 4.95
N VAL A 51 -10.84 3.02 5.92
CA VAL A 51 -11.23 2.85 7.33
C VAL A 51 -11.80 4.15 7.87
N SER A 52 -12.57 4.09 8.96
CA SER A 52 -13.01 5.29 9.66
C SER A 52 -11.85 5.99 10.39
N ASN A 53 -12.06 7.25 10.81
CA ASN A 53 -11.06 7.94 11.63
C ASN A 53 -10.89 7.25 12.99
N GLU A 54 -11.98 6.79 13.60
CA GLU A 54 -11.96 6.07 14.87
C GLU A 54 -11.20 4.74 14.78
N GLU A 55 -11.36 4.02 13.67
CA GLU A 55 -10.60 2.80 13.39
C GLU A 55 -9.10 3.09 13.22
N MET A 56 -8.76 4.15 12.48
CA MET A 56 -7.37 4.59 12.31
C MET A 56 -6.74 4.99 13.65
N ASP A 57 -7.45 5.77 14.47
CA ASP A 57 -6.98 6.20 15.80
C ASP A 57 -6.71 4.99 16.70
N LEU A 58 -7.59 3.97 16.65
CA LEU A 58 -7.39 2.72 17.37
C LEU A 58 -6.15 1.95 16.87
N MET A 59 -5.90 1.91 15.56
CA MET A 59 -4.71 1.28 14.99
C MET A 59 -3.44 1.99 15.45
N ILE A 60 -3.41 3.33 15.35
CA ILE A 60 -2.28 4.16 15.81
C ILE A 60 -2.00 3.95 17.30
N SER A 61 -3.05 3.82 18.12
CA SER A 61 -2.89 3.59 19.57
C SER A 61 -2.20 2.25 19.91
N LYS A 62 -2.11 1.32 18.94
CA LYS A 62 -1.51 -0.01 19.11
C LYS A 62 -0.08 -0.13 18.59
N GLY A 63 0.45 0.90 17.91
CA GLY A 63 1.80 0.93 17.32
C GLY A 63 1.84 0.56 15.84
#